data_AF-A0A2E7PRS5-F1
#
_entry.id   AF-A0A2E7PRS5-F1
#
_cell.length_a   1.000
_cell.length_b   1.000
_cell.length_c   1.000
_cell.angle_alpha   90.00
_cell.angle_beta   90.00
_cell.angle_gamma   90.00
#
_symmetry.space_group_name_H-M   'P 1'
#
loop_
_entity.id
_entity.type
_entity.pdbx_description
1 polymer ?
#
loop_
_entity_poly.entity_id
_entity_poly.type
_entity_poly.pdbx_seq_one_letter_code
_entity_poly.pdbx_strand_id
1 'polypeptide(L)'
;MKGGGLLILAVVALIGGAVSMVFLSKAKTQVKEHEETIETQKGKIDTLTKEKETLTANTTKLTQELTQAKSTITDTAERLLKANDDFTKLKSEHDSFLEKTAEELAAKDETIKALNDDLAAAKNKHKDYDTQISDLNSQIVTKDQEIDAIQRRLEASDADREFLLKQRDKLIAEKAELEKQFQDIAVLREKVLKLQGELMASRKLEWIRRGLYGSARQKGASKLMSMSRRKPKEEPTTNADLNVEIRRDGTVKIAPTSTNTPPDGVTP
;
A
#
# COMPACT_ATOMS: atom_id res chain seq x y z
N MET A 1 142.38 110.23 47.45
CA MET A 1 141.90 108.84 47.51
C MET A 1 140.38 108.88 47.59
N LYS A 2 139.67 108.80 46.45
CA LYS A 2 138.83 107.64 46.06
C LYS A 2 138.12 106.99 47.26
N GLY A 3 136.91 107.43 47.62
CA GLY A 3 136.15 106.82 48.73
C GLY A 3 134.69 107.28 48.90
N GLY A 4 134.40 108.58 48.74
CA GLY A 4 133.06 109.14 49.03
C GLY A 4 131.96 108.82 48.00
N GLY A 5 132.30 108.85 46.71
CA GLY A 5 131.35 108.50 45.63
C GLY A 5 130.92 107.03 45.64
N LEU A 6 131.75 106.15 46.22
CA LEU A 6 131.45 104.72 46.34
C LEU A 6 130.43 104.44 47.46
N LEU A 7 130.45 105.23 48.53
CA LEU A 7 129.53 105.10 49.67
C LEU A 7 128.11 105.54 49.34
N ILE A 8 127.95 106.66 48.60
CA ILE A 8 126.62 107.14 48.20
C ILE A 8 125.96 106.17 47.20
N LEU A 9 126.74 105.65 46.25
CA LEU A 9 126.29 104.64 45.29
C LEU A 9 125.91 103.33 46.00
N ALA A 10 126.64 102.94 47.06
CA ALA A 10 126.32 101.77 47.88
C ALA A 10 125.02 101.94 48.69
N VAL A 11 124.76 103.14 49.25
CA VAL A 11 123.52 103.41 50.01
C VAL A 11 122.30 103.46 49.08
N VAL A 12 122.40 104.10 47.91
CA VAL A 12 121.31 104.12 46.92
C VAL A 12 121.05 102.72 46.36
N ALA A 13 122.09 101.90 46.15
CA ALA A 13 121.95 100.51 45.76
C ALA A 13 121.28 99.65 46.86
N LEU A 14 121.56 99.91 48.14
CA LEU A 14 120.92 99.22 49.27
C LEU A 14 119.45 99.61 49.43
N ILE A 15 119.10 100.89 49.30
CA ILE A 15 117.72 101.37 49.37
C ILE A 15 116.93 100.90 48.14
N GLY A 16 117.50 101.00 46.94
CA GLY A 16 116.92 100.45 45.72
C GLY A 16 116.73 98.93 45.79
N GLY A 17 117.69 98.23 46.38
CA GLY A 17 117.60 96.79 46.67
C GLY A 17 116.48 96.44 47.66
N ALA A 18 116.32 97.22 48.74
CA ALA A 18 115.26 97.00 49.73
C ALA A 18 113.86 97.28 49.17
N VAL A 19 113.68 98.36 48.40
CA VAL A 19 112.40 98.67 47.71
C VAL A 19 112.08 97.61 46.66
N SER A 20 113.09 97.17 45.89
CA SER A 20 112.95 96.06 44.94
C SER A 20 112.56 94.76 45.64
N MET A 21 113.14 94.46 46.81
CA MET A 21 112.84 93.25 47.58
C MET A 21 111.43 93.25 48.17
N VAL A 22 110.92 94.40 48.63
CA VAL A 22 109.51 94.53 49.07
C VAL A 22 108.56 94.35 47.89
N PHE A 23 108.85 94.94 46.73
CA PHE A 23 108.04 94.78 45.52
C PHE A 23 108.06 93.31 45.02
N LEU A 24 109.24 92.68 45.01
CA LEU A 24 109.43 91.26 44.72
C LEU A 24 108.67 90.36 45.70
N SER A 25 108.62 90.71 46.99
CA SER A 25 107.88 89.94 47.99
C SER A 25 106.37 89.99 47.75
N LYS A 26 105.81 91.19 47.46
CA LYS A 26 104.39 91.38 47.15
C LYS A 26 104.01 90.69 45.84
N ALA A 27 104.84 90.82 44.81
CA ALA A 27 104.68 90.11 43.55
C ALA A 27 104.69 88.59 43.75
N LYS A 28 105.59 88.06 44.60
CA LYS A 28 105.66 86.62 44.90
C LYS A 28 104.42 86.09 45.63
N THR A 29 103.85 86.86 46.57
CA THR A 29 102.56 86.50 47.21
C THR A 29 101.40 86.52 46.22
N GLN A 30 101.29 87.54 45.37
CA GLN A 30 100.24 87.61 44.35
C GLN A 30 100.36 86.49 43.32
N VAL A 31 101.59 86.15 42.90
CA VAL A 31 101.84 85.01 42.01
C VAL A 31 101.35 83.72 42.66
N LYS A 32 101.60 83.51 43.95
CA LYS A 32 101.15 82.32 44.67
C LYS A 32 99.61 82.25 44.79
N GLU A 33 98.96 83.36 45.09
CA GLU A 33 97.48 83.44 45.14
C GLU A 33 96.85 83.21 43.75
N HIS A 34 97.45 83.77 42.70
CA HIS A 34 97.02 83.51 41.32
C HIS A 34 97.21 82.04 40.95
N GLU A 35 98.29 81.40 41.39
CA GLU A 35 98.57 79.99 41.11
C GLU A 35 97.56 79.05 41.80
N GLU A 36 97.21 79.30 43.07
CA GLU A 36 96.14 78.57 43.78
C GLU A 36 94.76 78.78 43.13
N THR A 37 94.50 79.99 42.64
CA THR A 37 93.26 80.30 41.92
C THR A 37 93.19 79.59 40.56
N ILE A 38 94.31 79.54 39.83
CA ILE A 38 94.44 78.84 38.55
C ILE A 38 94.22 77.33 38.75
N GLU A 39 94.81 76.73 39.78
CA GLU A 39 94.57 75.31 40.13
C GLU A 39 93.09 75.04 40.41
N THR A 40 92.45 75.89 41.22
CA THR A 40 91.03 75.75 41.55
C THR A 40 90.14 75.88 40.32
N GLN A 41 90.43 76.86 39.45
CA GLN A 41 89.69 77.07 38.20
C GLN A 41 89.89 75.91 37.23
N LYS A 42 91.11 75.37 37.13
CA LYS A 42 91.41 74.19 36.32
C LYS A 42 90.59 72.98 36.78
N GLY A 43 90.52 72.72 38.09
CA GLY A 43 89.68 71.66 38.65
C GLY A 43 88.19 71.82 38.29
N LYS A 44 87.66 73.05 38.36
CA LYS A 44 86.28 73.36 37.94
C LYS A 44 86.06 73.13 36.44
N ILE A 45 87.02 73.52 35.60
CA ILE A 45 86.97 73.30 34.14
C ILE A 45 86.93 71.80 33.86
N ASP A 46 87.75 70.99 34.54
CA ASP A 46 87.77 69.54 34.35
C ASP A 46 86.43 68.90 34.75
N THR A 47 85.82 69.33 35.87
CA THR A 47 84.49 68.84 36.27
C THR A 47 83.40 69.23 35.28
N LEU A 48 83.38 70.49 34.83
CA LEU A 48 82.38 70.98 33.86
C LEU A 48 82.54 70.29 32.49
N THR A 49 83.77 69.97 32.10
CA THR A 49 84.05 69.24 30.87
C THR A 49 83.46 67.84 30.93
N LYS A 50 83.66 67.12 32.05
CA LYS A 50 83.06 65.80 32.28
C LYS A 50 81.53 65.86 32.31
N GLU A 51 80.95 66.83 33.00
CA GLU A 51 79.50 67.00 33.02
C GLU A 51 78.94 67.26 31.62
N LYS A 52 79.59 68.13 30.84
CA LYS A 52 79.21 68.40 29.45
C LYS A 52 79.27 67.13 28.60
N GLU A 53 80.34 66.33 28.72
CA GLU A 53 80.45 65.04 28.04
C GLU A 53 79.29 64.10 28.41
N THR A 54 79.00 63.95 29.71
CA THR A 54 77.87 63.10 30.16
C THR A 54 76.51 63.61 29.68
N LEU A 55 76.29 64.92 29.69
CA LEU A 55 75.08 65.55 29.15
C LEU A 55 74.96 65.29 27.65
N THR A 56 76.05 65.41 26.88
CA THR A 56 76.04 65.10 25.44
C THR A 56 75.78 63.62 25.16
N ALA A 57 76.31 62.71 25.99
CA ALA A 57 76.01 61.29 25.88
C ALA A 57 74.54 60.98 26.21
N ASN A 58 73.99 61.63 27.23
CA ASN A 58 72.58 61.45 27.60
C ASN A 58 71.62 62.04 26.56
N THR A 59 71.91 63.22 26.01
CA THR A 59 71.06 63.84 24.98
C THR A 59 71.06 63.01 23.70
N THR A 60 72.21 62.48 23.29
CA THR A 60 72.30 61.57 22.13
C THR A 60 71.53 60.27 22.35
N LYS A 61 71.64 59.65 23.53
CA LYS A 61 70.85 58.46 23.88
C LYS A 61 69.35 58.74 23.87
N LEU A 62 68.91 59.82 24.50
CA LEU A 62 67.49 60.23 24.50
C LEU A 62 66.96 60.51 23.09
N THR A 63 67.77 61.11 22.21
CA THR A 63 67.35 61.32 20.82
C THR A 63 67.18 60.01 20.07
N GLN A 64 68.06 59.03 20.30
CA GLN A 64 67.93 57.69 19.72
C GLN A 64 66.71 56.92 20.24
N GLU A 65 66.46 56.95 21.55
CA GLU A 65 65.27 56.32 22.15
C GLU A 65 63.99 56.96 21.62
N LEU A 66 63.97 58.29 21.44
CA LEU A 66 62.82 59.02 20.90
C LEU A 66 62.57 58.71 19.43
N THR A 67 63.61 58.60 18.59
CA THR A 67 63.44 58.19 17.19
C THR A 67 62.98 56.74 17.09
N GLN A 68 63.51 55.84 17.92
CA GLN A 68 63.07 54.45 17.97
C GLN A 68 61.61 54.34 18.43
N ALA A 69 61.23 55.05 19.50
CA ALA A 69 59.84 55.08 19.98
C ALA A 69 58.89 55.59 18.90
N LYS A 70 59.24 56.66 18.18
CA LYS A 70 58.45 57.16 17.04
C LYS A 70 58.26 56.10 15.96
N SER A 71 59.31 55.38 15.58
CA SER A 71 59.23 54.29 14.60
C SER A 71 58.30 53.16 15.08
N THR A 72 58.40 52.77 16.35
CA THR A 72 57.51 51.72 16.88
C THR A 72 56.05 52.15 16.91
N ILE A 73 55.77 53.43 17.19
CA ILE A 73 54.41 53.98 17.19
C ILE A 73 53.85 53.99 15.75
N THR A 74 54.64 54.37 14.76
CA THR A 74 54.17 54.33 13.35
C THR A 74 53.90 52.90 12.90
N ASP A 75 54.80 51.96 13.20
CA ASP A 75 54.65 50.57 12.81
C ASP A 75 53.43 49.91 13.49
N THR A 76 53.21 50.21 14.77
CA THR A 76 52.05 49.69 15.52
C THR A 76 50.75 50.30 15.02
N ALA A 77 50.72 51.59 14.68
CA ALA A 77 49.54 52.23 14.09
C ALA A 77 49.18 51.61 12.74
N GLU A 78 50.17 51.37 11.87
CA GLU A 78 49.95 50.70 10.57
C GLU A 78 49.44 49.27 10.73
N ARG A 79 50.00 48.51 11.68
CA ARG A 79 49.53 47.15 11.99
C ARG A 79 48.10 47.14 12.52
N LEU A 80 47.72 48.13 13.33
CA LEU A 80 46.37 48.27 13.87
C LEU A 80 45.37 48.60 12.75
N LEU A 81 45.72 49.51 11.86
CA LEU A 81 44.89 49.83 10.68
C LEU A 81 44.66 48.59 9.80
N LYS A 82 45.72 47.84 9.48
CA LYS A 82 45.60 46.58 8.71
C LYS A 82 44.73 45.55 9.41
N ALA A 83 44.94 45.34 10.72
CA ALA A 83 44.13 44.41 11.49
C ALA A 83 42.65 44.80 11.52
N ASN A 84 42.35 46.11 11.57
CA ASN A 84 40.99 46.61 11.51
C ASN A 84 40.35 46.41 10.13
N ASP A 85 41.11 46.64 9.05
CA ASP A 85 40.65 46.39 7.68
C ASP A 85 40.39 44.89 7.45
N ASP A 86 41.27 44.01 7.93
CA ASP A 86 41.09 42.57 7.82
C ASP A 86 39.89 42.09 8.65
N PHE A 87 39.69 42.64 9.86
CA PHE A 87 38.55 42.32 10.70
C PHE A 87 37.22 42.75 10.05
N THR A 88 37.17 43.95 9.46
CA THR A 88 35.95 44.43 8.79
C THR A 88 35.62 43.60 7.54
N LYS A 89 36.62 43.19 6.75
CA LYS A 89 36.44 42.26 5.64
C LYS A 89 35.93 40.90 6.11
N LEU A 90 36.59 40.30 7.10
CA LEU A 90 36.23 38.99 7.62
C LEU A 90 34.80 38.98 8.18
N LYS A 91 34.41 40.06 8.86
CA LYS A 91 33.04 40.23 9.35
C LYS A 91 32.04 40.28 8.20
N SER A 92 32.31 41.06 7.15
CA SER A 92 31.43 41.13 5.97
C SER A 92 31.30 39.80 5.24
N GLU A 93 32.39 39.04 5.11
CA GLU A 93 32.38 37.71 4.50
C GLU A 93 31.57 36.72 5.33
N HIS A 94 31.72 36.76 6.66
CA HIS A 94 30.97 35.91 7.57
C HIS A 94 29.47 36.24 7.55
N ASP A 95 29.10 37.52 7.54
CA ASP A 95 27.69 37.94 7.46
C ASP A 95 27.06 37.47 6.13
N SER A 96 27.77 37.60 5.01
CA SER A 96 27.31 37.09 3.71
C SER A 96 27.22 35.55 3.66
N PHE A 97 28.15 34.86 4.32
CA PHE A 97 28.10 33.40 4.43
C PHE A 97 26.88 32.96 5.24
N LEU A 98 26.61 33.60 6.38
CA LEU A 98 25.44 33.29 7.20
C LEU A 98 24.14 33.49 6.42
N GLU A 99 24.01 34.60 5.69
CA GLU A 99 22.84 34.88 4.85
C GLU A 99 22.62 33.78 3.81
N LYS A 100 23.65 33.42 3.03
CA LYS A 100 23.58 32.34 2.05
C LYS A 100 23.23 30.99 2.67
N THR A 101 23.82 30.66 3.82
CA THR A 101 23.51 29.40 4.50
C THR A 101 22.07 29.36 5.01
N ALA A 102 21.53 30.50 5.47
CA ALA A 102 20.14 30.60 5.90
C ALA A 102 19.18 30.43 4.71
N GLU A 103 19.47 31.05 3.57
CA GLU A 103 18.70 30.88 2.32
C GLU A 103 18.73 29.44 1.82
N GLU A 104 19.91 28.80 1.76
CA GLU A 104 20.04 27.41 1.36
C GLU A 104 19.29 26.46 2.29
N LEU A 105 19.30 26.72 3.60
CA LEU A 105 18.61 25.90 4.58
C LEU A 105 17.09 26.04 4.46
N ALA A 106 16.60 27.27 4.26
CA ALA A 106 15.18 27.52 3.99
C ALA A 106 14.72 26.82 2.69
N ALA A 107 15.49 26.91 1.62
CA ALA A 107 15.20 26.23 0.36
C ALA A 107 15.18 24.69 0.54
N LYS A 108 16.13 24.13 1.28
CA LYS A 108 16.14 22.70 1.59
C LYS A 108 14.92 22.28 2.42
N ASP A 109 14.52 23.07 3.41
CA ASP A 109 13.33 22.78 4.20
C ASP A 109 12.04 22.79 3.36
N GLU A 110 11.92 23.69 2.39
CA GLU A 110 10.82 23.68 1.42
C GLU A 110 10.83 22.41 0.55
N THR A 111 12.00 22.00 0.04
CA THR A 111 12.10 20.76 -0.75
C THR A 111 11.75 19.52 0.08
N ILE A 112 12.15 19.47 1.35
CA ILE A 112 11.82 18.37 2.27
C ILE A 112 10.31 18.30 2.52
N LYS A 113 9.65 19.45 2.69
CA LYS A 113 8.19 19.49 2.84
C LYS A 113 7.49 18.96 1.59
N ALA A 114 7.86 19.44 0.41
CA ALA A 114 7.29 18.99 -0.86
C ALA A 114 7.47 17.47 -1.06
N LEU A 115 8.67 16.95 -0.80
CA LEU A 115 8.96 15.51 -0.90
C LEU A 115 8.14 14.68 0.11
N ASN A 116 7.91 15.18 1.32
CA ASN A 116 7.07 14.50 2.30
C ASN A 116 5.59 14.47 1.89
N ASP A 117 5.09 15.56 1.30
CA ASP A 117 3.72 15.62 0.78
C ASP A 117 3.54 14.64 -0.40
N ASP A 118 4.50 14.60 -1.32
CA ASP A 118 4.51 13.64 -2.44
C ASP A 118 4.57 12.19 -1.95
N LEU A 119 5.40 11.91 -0.94
CA LEU A 119 5.50 10.58 -0.33
C LEU A 119 4.17 10.18 0.31
N ALA A 120 3.52 11.09 1.05
CA ALA A 120 2.22 10.84 1.65
C ALA A 120 1.15 10.56 0.57
N ALA A 121 1.12 11.34 -0.50
CA ALA A 121 0.22 11.13 -1.64
C ALA A 121 0.48 9.79 -2.33
N ALA A 122 1.74 9.43 -2.57
CA ALA A 122 2.12 8.14 -3.17
C ALA A 122 1.71 6.96 -2.29
N LYS A 123 1.92 7.06 -0.97
CA LYS A 123 1.52 6.04 0.01
C LYS A 123 0.00 5.83 0.03
N ASN A 124 -0.78 6.91 -0.04
CA ASN A 124 -2.24 6.82 -0.10
C ASN A 124 -2.69 6.14 -1.40
N LYS A 125 -2.12 6.51 -2.55
CA LYS A 125 -2.41 5.84 -3.84
C LYS A 125 -2.08 4.34 -3.79
N HIS A 126 -0.95 3.96 -3.19
CA HIS A 126 -0.59 2.55 -3.05
C HIS A 126 -1.63 1.79 -2.21
N LYS A 127 -2.06 2.36 -1.09
CA LYS A 127 -3.11 1.77 -0.25
C LYS A 127 -4.44 1.62 -0.99
N ASP A 128 -4.80 2.61 -1.81
CA ASP A 128 -6.00 2.56 -2.64
C ASP A 128 -5.89 1.43 -3.68
N TYR A 129 -4.74 1.29 -4.34
CA TYR A 129 -4.49 0.17 -5.27
C TYR A 129 -4.52 -1.18 -4.58
N ASP A 130 -3.91 -1.33 -3.40
CA ASP A 130 -3.98 -2.58 -2.63
C ASP A 130 -5.43 -2.97 -2.31
N THR A 131 -6.25 -1.97 -1.96
CA THR A 131 -7.67 -2.17 -1.68
C THR A 131 -8.43 -2.60 -2.94
N GLN A 132 -8.19 -1.93 -4.07
CA GLN A 132 -8.79 -2.30 -5.36
C GLN A 132 -8.39 -3.70 -5.82
N ILE A 133 -7.12 -4.08 -5.65
CA ILE A 133 -6.61 -5.41 -5.98
C ILE A 133 -7.30 -6.46 -5.11
N SER A 134 -7.45 -6.21 -3.80
CA SER A 134 -8.15 -7.11 -2.89
C SER A 134 -9.62 -7.30 -3.27
N ASP A 135 -10.30 -6.21 -3.65
CA ASP A 135 -11.70 -6.26 -4.10
C ASP A 135 -11.83 -7.04 -5.42
N LEU A 136 -11.00 -6.73 -6.41
CA LEU A 136 -10.97 -7.44 -7.69
C LEU A 136 -10.67 -8.94 -7.52
N ASN A 137 -9.73 -9.31 -6.66
CA ASN A 137 -9.46 -10.72 -6.36
C ASN A 137 -10.68 -11.42 -5.75
N SER A 138 -11.41 -10.73 -4.87
CA SER A 138 -12.64 -11.28 -4.27
C SER A 138 -13.74 -11.46 -5.32
N GLN A 139 -13.86 -10.50 -6.25
CA GLN A 139 -14.79 -10.60 -7.38
C GLN A 139 -14.41 -11.76 -8.32
N ILE A 140 -13.12 -11.95 -8.62
CA ILE A 140 -12.64 -13.06 -9.46
C ILE A 140 -13.02 -14.39 -8.83
N VAL A 141 -12.72 -14.60 -7.54
CA VAL A 141 -13.07 -15.84 -6.83
C VAL A 141 -14.59 -16.10 -6.86
N THR A 142 -15.40 -15.06 -6.67
CA THR A 142 -16.86 -15.18 -6.74
C THR A 142 -17.32 -15.56 -8.14
N LYS A 143 -16.75 -14.94 -9.18
CA LYS A 143 -17.09 -15.23 -10.58
C LYS A 143 -16.66 -16.62 -11.01
N ASP A 144 -15.50 -17.11 -10.55
CA ASP A 144 -15.05 -18.47 -10.80
C ASP A 144 -16.03 -19.49 -10.19
N GLN A 145 -16.50 -19.24 -8.97
CA GLN A 145 -17.54 -20.09 -8.34
C GLN A 145 -18.87 -20.06 -9.10
N GLU A 146 -19.29 -18.90 -9.60
CA GLU A 146 -20.49 -18.77 -10.44
C GLU A 146 -20.34 -19.56 -11.76
N ILE A 147 -19.17 -19.50 -12.38
CA ILE A 147 -18.85 -20.25 -13.61
C ILE A 147 -18.92 -21.76 -13.34
N ASP A 148 -18.28 -22.24 -12.28
CA ASP A 148 -18.32 -23.66 -11.90
C ASP A 148 -19.76 -24.13 -11.64
N ALA A 149 -20.58 -23.31 -10.97
CA ALA A 149 -21.98 -23.62 -10.72
C ALA A 149 -22.81 -23.69 -12.02
N ILE A 150 -22.57 -22.79 -12.97
CA ILE A 150 -23.22 -22.79 -14.27
C ILE A 150 -22.80 -24.02 -15.09
N GLN A 151 -21.50 -24.35 -15.09
CA GLN A 151 -20.98 -25.54 -15.79
C GLN A 151 -21.67 -26.81 -15.30
N ARG A 152 -21.78 -27.01 -13.98
CA ARG A 152 -22.49 -28.17 -13.41
C ARG A 152 -23.96 -28.21 -13.79
N ARG A 153 -24.65 -27.05 -13.81
CA ARG A 153 -26.06 -26.98 -14.23
C ARG A 153 -26.24 -27.28 -15.72
N LEU A 154 -25.29 -26.85 -16.55
CA LEU A 154 -25.29 -27.14 -17.97
C LEU A 154 -25.10 -28.64 -18.22
N GLU A 155 -24.12 -29.26 -17.55
CA GLU A 155 -23.88 -30.71 -17.62
C GLU A 155 -25.13 -31.51 -17.20
N ALA A 156 -25.79 -31.11 -16.11
CA ALA A 156 -27.04 -31.75 -15.67
C ALA A 156 -28.17 -31.58 -16.71
N SER A 157 -28.33 -30.38 -17.27
CA SER A 157 -29.34 -30.11 -18.29
C SER A 157 -29.10 -30.89 -19.59
N ASP A 158 -27.84 -31.07 -19.99
CA ASP A 158 -27.48 -31.86 -21.16
C ASP A 158 -27.75 -33.36 -20.93
N ALA A 159 -27.46 -33.87 -19.73
CA ALA A 159 -27.79 -35.25 -19.35
C ALA A 159 -29.31 -35.50 -19.33
N ASP A 160 -30.09 -34.58 -18.76
CA ASP A 160 -31.56 -34.65 -18.76
C ASP A 160 -32.12 -34.61 -20.18
N ARG A 161 -31.56 -33.74 -21.04
CA ARG A 161 -31.94 -33.68 -22.46
C ARG A 161 -31.67 -34.99 -23.18
N GLU A 162 -30.48 -35.58 -22.99
CA GLU A 162 -30.15 -36.87 -23.58
C GLU A 162 -31.10 -37.98 -23.11
N PHE A 163 -31.45 -37.99 -21.83
CA PHE A 163 -32.42 -38.91 -21.26
C PHE A 163 -33.82 -38.74 -21.87
N LEU A 164 -34.31 -37.51 -21.99
CA LEU A 164 -35.61 -37.21 -22.61
C LEU A 164 -35.65 -37.61 -24.09
N LEU A 165 -34.56 -37.42 -24.83
CA LEU A 165 -34.45 -37.88 -26.22
C LEU A 165 -34.56 -39.40 -26.32
N LYS A 166 -33.84 -40.14 -25.47
CA LYS A 166 -33.94 -41.61 -25.41
C LYS A 166 -35.35 -42.09 -25.06
N GLN A 167 -36.01 -41.44 -24.10
CA GLN A 167 -37.40 -41.77 -23.75
C GLN A 167 -38.36 -41.48 -24.91
N ARG A 168 -38.22 -40.33 -25.57
CA ARG A 168 -39.01 -39.98 -26.74
C ARG A 168 -38.88 -41.05 -27.83
N ASP A 169 -37.66 -41.45 -28.16
CA ASP A 169 -37.43 -42.44 -29.22
C ASP A 169 -38.01 -43.81 -28.85
N LYS A 170 -37.91 -44.20 -27.58
CA LYS A 170 -38.58 -45.41 -27.04
C LYS A 170 -40.10 -45.33 -27.19
N LEU A 171 -40.72 -44.22 -26.79
CA LEU A 171 -42.17 -44.02 -26.92
C LEU A 171 -42.64 -44.02 -28.39
N ILE A 172 -41.84 -43.48 -29.31
CA ILE A 172 -42.12 -43.55 -30.74
C ILE A 172 -42.10 -44.99 -31.22
N ALA A 173 -41.11 -45.79 -30.80
CA ALA A 173 -41.03 -47.20 -31.14
C ALA A 173 -42.20 -48.02 -30.57
N GLU A 174 -42.53 -47.84 -29.28
CA GLU A 174 -43.68 -48.51 -28.64
C GLU A 174 -45.00 -48.11 -29.31
N LYS A 175 -45.17 -46.83 -29.67
CA LYS A 175 -46.34 -46.36 -30.41
C LYS A 175 -46.44 -47.05 -31.78
N ALA A 176 -45.33 -47.14 -32.53
CA ALA A 176 -45.33 -47.80 -33.83
C ALA A 176 -45.68 -49.30 -33.71
N GLU A 177 -45.22 -49.96 -32.65
CA GLU A 177 -45.58 -51.36 -32.37
C GLU A 177 -47.05 -51.53 -32.00
N LEU A 178 -47.60 -50.64 -31.17
CA LEU A 178 -49.04 -50.62 -30.87
C LEU A 178 -49.88 -50.38 -32.13
N GLU A 179 -49.48 -49.43 -32.99
CA GLU A 179 -50.16 -49.18 -34.26
C GLU A 179 -50.18 -50.43 -35.15
N LYS A 180 -49.07 -51.18 -35.21
CA LYS A 180 -49.01 -52.47 -35.93
C LYS A 180 -49.95 -53.50 -35.30
N GLN A 181 -49.97 -53.64 -33.98
CA GLN A 181 -50.89 -54.54 -33.27
C GLN A 181 -52.36 -54.16 -33.53
N PHE A 182 -52.69 -52.87 -33.56
CA PHE A 182 -54.04 -52.40 -33.90
C PHE A 182 -54.43 -52.76 -35.34
N GLN A 183 -53.52 -52.62 -36.30
CA GLN A 183 -53.75 -53.04 -37.68
C GLN A 183 -53.99 -54.56 -37.78
N ASP A 184 -53.18 -55.36 -37.10
CA ASP A 184 -53.35 -56.82 -37.08
C ASP A 184 -54.71 -57.23 -36.45
N ILE A 185 -55.14 -56.59 -35.37
CA ILE A 185 -56.46 -56.82 -34.76
C ILE A 185 -57.58 -56.42 -35.73
N ALA A 186 -57.44 -55.31 -36.45
CA ALA A 186 -58.42 -54.90 -37.46
C ALA A 186 -58.55 -55.97 -38.56
N VAL A 187 -57.43 -56.49 -39.06
CA VAL A 187 -57.40 -57.59 -40.04
C VAL A 187 -58.02 -58.88 -39.45
N LEU A 188 -57.74 -59.22 -38.18
CA LEU A 188 -58.35 -60.37 -37.52
C LEU A 188 -59.87 -60.23 -37.39
N ARG A 189 -60.37 -59.04 -37.03
CA ARG A 189 -61.82 -58.76 -36.99
C ARG A 189 -62.46 -58.95 -38.36
N GLU A 190 -61.82 -58.49 -39.43
CA GLU A 190 -62.30 -58.74 -40.79
C GLU A 190 -62.34 -60.23 -41.14
N LYS A 191 -61.30 -61.00 -40.77
CA LYS A 191 -61.27 -62.45 -40.99
C LYS A 191 -62.39 -63.15 -40.21
N VAL A 192 -62.64 -62.76 -38.97
CA VAL A 192 -63.74 -63.30 -38.16
C VAL A 192 -65.10 -62.98 -38.80
N LEU A 193 -65.31 -61.75 -39.27
CA LEU A 193 -66.55 -61.37 -39.96
C LEU A 193 -66.75 -62.17 -41.26
N LYS A 194 -65.68 -62.37 -42.05
CA LYS A 194 -65.73 -63.24 -43.25
C LYS A 194 -66.09 -64.67 -42.88
N LEU A 195 -65.43 -65.26 -41.89
CA LEU A 195 -65.72 -66.62 -41.41
C LEU A 195 -67.15 -66.74 -40.87
N GLN A 196 -67.64 -65.74 -40.13
CA GLN A 196 -69.04 -65.70 -39.69
C GLN A 196 -70.00 -65.65 -40.88
N GLY A 197 -69.70 -64.85 -41.91
CA GLY A 197 -70.46 -64.82 -43.15
C GLY A 197 -70.47 -66.16 -43.88
N GLU A 198 -69.32 -66.82 -43.98
CA GLU A 198 -69.17 -68.16 -44.57
C GLU A 198 -69.91 -69.23 -43.77
N LEU A 199 -69.88 -69.18 -42.44
CA LEU A 199 -70.64 -70.08 -41.56
C LEU A 199 -72.14 -69.90 -41.72
N MET A 200 -72.61 -68.66 -41.85
CA MET A 200 -74.02 -68.39 -42.13
C MET A 200 -74.41 -68.87 -43.53
N ALA A 201 -73.53 -68.72 -44.52
CA ALA A 201 -73.74 -69.24 -45.86
C ALA A 201 -73.74 -70.77 -45.90
N SER A 202 -72.83 -71.44 -45.18
CA SER A 202 -72.77 -72.90 -45.09
C SER A 202 -73.95 -73.47 -44.30
N ARG A 203 -74.35 -72.86 -43.18
CA ARG A 203 -75.60 -73.19 -42.47
C ARG A 203 -76.82 -73.01 -43.36
N LYS A 204 -76.88 -71.94 -44.16
CA LYS A 204 -77.95 -71.72 -45.14
C LYS A 204 -77.96 -72.80 -46.24
N LEU A 205 -76.81 -73.19 -46.75
CA LEU A 205 -76.69 -74.30 -47.72
C LEU A 205 -77.06 -75.65 -47.11
N GLU A 206 -76.69 -75.92 -45.86
CA GLU A 206 -77.14 -77.11 -45.13
C GLU A 206 -78.64 -77.10 -44.88
N TRP A 207 -79.25 -75.95 -44.55
CA TRP A 207 -80.70 -75.82 -44.43
C TRP A 207 -81.41 -76.05 -45.76
N ILE A 208 -80.80 -75.62 -46.89
CA ILE A 208 -81.28 -75.95 -48.24
C ILE A 208 -81.15 -77.47 -48.48
N ARG A 209 -80.02 -78.09 -48.14
CA ARG A 209 -79.74 -79.53 -48.35
C ARG A 209 -80.56 -80.46 -47.45
N ARG A 210 -80.89 -80.04 -46.21
CA ARG A 210 -81.82 -80.72 -45.29
C ARG A 210 -83.29 -80.47 -45.63
N GLY A 211 -83.60 -79.70 -46.69
CA GLY A 211 -84.99 -79.43 -47.10
C GLY A 211 -85.78 -78.56 -46.11
N LEU A 212 -85.12 -77.86 -45.19
CA LEU A 212 -85.78 -77.05 -44.16
C LEU A 212 -86.48 -75.80 -44.74
N TYR A 213 -86.10 -75.40 -45.95
CA TYR A 213 -86.79 -74.38 -46.75
C TYR A 213 -87.88 -74.95 -47.68
N GLY A 214 -88.27 -76.23 -47.53
CA GLY A 214 -89.41 -76.84 -48.21
C GLY A 214 -90.78 -76.53 -47.59
N SER A 215 -90.82 -75.88 -46.41
CA SER A 215 -92.05 -75.56 -45.67
C SER A 215 -92.76 -74.29 -46.14
N ALA A 216 -92.19 -73.55 -47.11
CA ALA A 216 -92.81 -72.37 -47.70
C ALA A 216 -93.97 -72.67 -48.67
N ARG A 217 -94.34 -73.95 -48.87
CA ARG A 217 -95.41 -74.37 -49.79
C ARG A 217 -96.53 -75.16 -49.13
N GLN A 218 -96.88 -74.85 -47.88
CA GLN A 218 -98.04 -75.44 -47.20
C GLN A 218 -99.09 -74.37 -46.87
N LYS A 219 -100.21 -74.41 -47.60
CA LYS A 219 -101.35 -73.49 -47.49
C LYS A 219 -102.02 -73.60 -46.11
N GLY A 220 -102.31 -72.45 -45.49
CA GLY A 220 -102.70 -72.28 -44.07
C GLY A 220 -103.93 -73.06 -43.58
N ALA A 221 -104.78 -73.58 -44.46
CA ALA A 221 -105.94 -74.37 -44.08
C ALA A 221 -105.57 -75.71 -43.40
N SER A 222 -104.39 -76.27 -43.70
CA SER A 222 -103.93 -77.54 -43.11
C SER A 222 -103.24 -77.38 -41.75
N LYS A 223 -102.88 -76.15 -41.34
CA LYS A 223 -102.25 -75.84 -40.05
C LYS A 223 -103.27 -75.52 -38.94
N LEU A 224 -104.55 -75.39 -39.30
CA LEU A 224 -105.63 -75.04 -38.37
C LEU A 224 -106.33 -76.27 -37.76
N MET A 225 -106.22 -77.44 -38.41
CA MET A 225 -106.83 -78.70 -37.95
C MET A 225 -105.98 -79.43 -36.88
N SER A 226 -104.68 -79.11 -36.74
CA SER A 226 -103.75 -79.93 -35.95
C SER A 226 -103.47 -79.44 -34.52
N MET A 227 -104.05 -78.32 -34.06
CA MET A 227 -103.73 -77.77 -32.72
C MET A 227 -104.95 -77.54 -31.83
N SER A 228 -106.05 -78.26 -32.08
CA SER A 228 -107.11 -78.48 -31.09
C SER A 228 -106.73 -79.64 -30.17
N ARG A 229 -105.85 -79.38 -29.21
CA ARG A 229 -105.65 -80.18 -27.97
C ARG A 229 -104.71 -79.42 -27.02
N ARG A 230 -105.29 -78.78 -26.00
CA ARG A 230 -104.57 -78.26 -24.82
C ARG A 230 -104.25 -79.39 -23.83
N LYS A 231 -103.11 -79.30 -23.13
CA LYS A 231 -103.00 -79.26 -21.65
C LYS A 231 -101.54 -78.94 -21.18
N PRO A 232 -101.35 -78.48 -19.92
CA PRO A 232 -100.37 -77.44 -19.54
C PRO A 232 -99.23 -77.92 -18.62
N LYS A 233 -98.15 -77.11 -18.48
CA LYS A 233 -97.13 -77.13 -17.39
C LYS A 233 -96.06 -76.06 -17.70
N GLU A 234 -95.40 -75.29 -16.84
CA GLU A 234 -95.41 -74.91 -15.40
C GLU A 234 -94.47 -73.68 -15.37
N GLU A 235 -94.79 -72.65 -14.59
CA GLU A 235 -93.85 -71.58 -14.23
C GLU A 235 -93.20 -71.91 -12.88
N PRO A 236 -91.87 -71.73 -12.73
CA PRO A 236 -91.27 -71.47 -11.44
C PRO A 236 -90.83 -70.01 -11.34
N THR A 237 -91.52 -69.28 -10.46
CA THR A 237 -91.02 -68.09 -9.78
C THR A 237 -90.01 -68.49 -8.71
N THR A 238 -88.89 -67.79 -8.57
CA THR A 238 -88.21 -67.68 -7.27
C THR A 238 -87.56 -66.30 -7.13
N ASN A 239 -88.21 -65.49 -6.31
CA ASN A 239 -87.63 -64.34 -5.64
C ASN A 239 -86.40 -64.79 -4.84
N ALA A 240 -85.26 -64.15 -5.04
CA ALA A 240 -84.07 -64.34 -4.22
C ALA A 240 -83.95 -63.18 -3.22
N ASP A 241 -84.23 -63.46 -1.95
CA ASP A 241 -83.93 -62.56 -0.84
C ASP A 241 -82.40 -62.45 -0.69
N LEU A 242 -81.85 -61.27 -1.01
CA LEU A 242 -80.45 -60.93 -0.75
C LEU A 242 -80.37 -60.21 0.59
N ASN A 243 -79.61 -60.77 1.53
CA ASN A 243 -79.34 -60.14 2.82
C ASN A 243 -78.23 -59.08 2.63
N VAL A 244 -78.55 -57.80 2.85
CA VAL A 244 -77.63 -56.67 2.62
C VAL A 244 -77.42 -55.91 3.92
N GLU A 245 -76.17 -55.84 4.39
CA GLU A 245 -75.80 -55.00 5.53
C GLU A 245 -75.16 -53.70 5.02
N ILE A 246 -75.73 -52.56 5.43
CA ILE A 246 -75.24 -51.22 5.10
C ILE A 246 -74.45 -50.70 6.31
N ARG A 247 -73.17 -50.39 6.12
CA ARG A 247 -72.33 -49.78 7.16
C ARG A 247 -72.53 -48.26 7.19
N ARG A 248 -72.30 -47.65 8.37
CA ARG A 248 -72.50 -46.20 8.62
C ARG A 248 -71.57 -45.27 7.80
N ASP A 249 -70.61 -45.82 7.07
CA ASP A 249 -69.68 -45.15 6.16
C ASP A 249 -70.11 -45.27 4.67
N GLY A 250 -71.29 -45.84 4.39
CA GLY A 250 -71.90 -45.85 3.05
C GLY A 250 -71.40 -46.95 2.11
N THR A 251 -70.62 -47.92 2.60
CA THR A 251 -70.15 -49.05 1.80
C THR A 251 -71.05 -50.30 1.96
N VAL A 252 -71.30 -51.02 0.86
CA VAL A 252 -72.18 -52.20 0.80
C VAL A 252 -71.36 -53.45 0.50
N LYS A 253 -71.51 -54.52 1.30
CA LYS A 253 -70.93 -55.85 1.05
C LYS A 253 -72.03 -56.92 1.07
N ILE A 254 -72.02 -57.79 0.07
CA ILE A 254 -72.92 -58.96 -0.05
C ILE A 254 -72.13 -60.18 0.45
N ALA A 255 -72.58 -60.83 1.53
CA ALA A 255 -71.95 -62.03 2.07
C ALA A 255 -72.57 -63.31 1.46
N PRO A 256 -71.77 -64.29 0.99
CA PRO A 256 -72.30 -65.55 0.47
C PRO A 256 -72.79 -66.46 1.60
N THR A 257 -74.02 -66.97 1.47
CA THR A 257 -74.63 -67.93 2.41
C THR A 257 -74.01 -69.31 2.27
N SER A 258 -73.51 -69.85 3.39
CA SER A 258 -72.79 -71.13 3.49
C SER A 258 -73.69 -72.36 3.33
N THR A 259 -73.40 -73.23 2.36
CA THR A 259 -73.80 -74.65 2.42
C THR A 259 -72.83 -75.51 1.60
N ASN A 260 -71.80 -76.05 2.26
CA ASN A 260 -71.34 -77.45 2.17
C ASN A 260 -69.91 -77.57 2.72
N THR A 261 -69.81 -78.29 3.84
CA THR A 261 -68.59 -78.70 4.54
C THR A 261 -67.95 -79.92 3.85
N PRO A 262 -66.62 -80.03 3.73
CA PRO A 262 -65.92 -81.30 3.51
C PRO A 262 -65.46 -81.95 4.83
N PRO A 263 -65.21 -83.27 4.87
CA PRO A 263 -64.99 -84.03 6.10
C PRO A 263 -63.53 -83.97 6.60
N ASP A 264 -63.41 -84.24 7.90
CA ASP A 264 -62.20 -84.23 8.75
C ASP A 264 -61.02 -85.09 8.26
N GLY A 265 -59.81 -84.63 8.60
CA GLY A 265 -58.57 -85.43 8.59
C GLY A 265 -57.41 -84.66 9.22
N VAL A 266 -57.01 -85.07 10.42
CA VAL A 266 -56.07 -84.45 11.37
C VAL A 266 -54.58 -84.72 11.00
N THR A 267 -53.77 -83.65 11.05
CA THR A 267 -52.31 -83.40 11.28
C THR A 267 -51.27 -84.55 11.34
N PRO A 268 -49.93 -84.27 11.21
CA PRO A 268 -49.19 -83.00 11.39
C PRO A 268 -48.58 -82.36 10.13
#